data_AF-A0A2E2ULE6-F1
#
_entry.id   AF-A0A2E2ULE6-F1
#
_cell.length_a   1.000
_cell.length_b   1.000
_cell.length_c   1.000
_cell.angle_alpha   90.00
_cell.angle_beta   90.00
_cell.angle_gamma   90.00
#
_symmetry.space_group_name_H-M   'P 1'
#
loop_
_entity.id
_entity.type
_entity.pdbx_description
1 polymer ?
#
loop_
_entity_poly.entity_id
_entity_poly.type
_entity_poly.pdbx_seq_one_letter_code
_entity_poly.pdbx_strand_id
1 'polypeptide(L)'
;MSSLSLVQTDGDYWLELALVQIVSLVAVGLYAVANFVQAWSVVRRKPIMAVVFMISAVIIGVSSVAFIYSPGIARPLLVFGLIFASLGGLLNAWIVLGKVILWRHLVRASIALVIYVLITFGWGIN
;
A
#
# COMPACT_ATOMS: atom_id res chain seq x y z
N MET A 1 -6.68 -41.08 15.64
CA MET A 1 -5.89 -39.86 15.37
C MET A 1 -6.18 -39.39 13.94
N SER A 2 -7.36 -38.85 13.66
CA SER A 2 -7.72 -38.51 12.26
C SER A 2 -8.68 -37.32 12.11
N SER A 3 -9.62 -37.09 13.02
CA SER A 3 -10.56 -35.95 12.92
C SER A 3 -10.07 -34.69 13.63
N LEU A 4 -9.45 -34.83 14.81
CA LEU A 4 -8.96 -33.70 15.62
C LEU A 4 -7.78 -32.95 14.95
N SER A 5 -6.89 -33.68 14.26
CA SER A 5 -5.78 -33.07 13.53
C SER A 5 -6.25 -32.31 12.28
N LEU A 6 -7.28 -32.81 11.59
CA LEU A 6 -7.86 -32.15 10.40
C LEU A 6 -8.63 -30.88 10.77
N VAL A 7 -9.41 -30.92 11.84
CA VAL A 7 -10.14 -29.74 12.35
C VAL A 7 -9.18 -28.65 12.83
N GLN A 8 -8.05 -29.04 13.43
CA GLN A 8 -7.04 -28.08 13.88
C GLN A 8 -6.30 -27.43 12.70
N THR A 9 -5.92 -28.19 11.67
CA THR A 9 -5.28 -27.63 10.47
C THR A 9 -6.21 -26.71 9.68
N ASP A 10 -7.51 -26.99 9.63
CA ASP A 10 -8.47 -26.11 8.96
C ASP A 10 -8.65 -24.79 9.75
N GLY A 11 -8.75 -24.85 11.07
CA GLY A 11 -8.88 -23.67 11.92
C GLY A 11 -7.66 -22.74 11.85
N ASP A 12 -6.45 -23.30 11.84
CA ASP A 12 -5.20 -22.55 11.76
C ASP A 12 -5.08 -21.81 10.41
N TYR A 13 -5.48 -22.45 9.30
CA TYR A 13 -5.47 -21.84 7.98
C TYR A 13 -6.34 -20.58 7.87
N TRP A 14 -7.57 -20.62 8.40
CA TRP A 14 -8.48 -19.48 8.35
C TRP A 14 -7.99 -18.30 9.21
N LEU A 15 -7.36 -18.60 10.35
CA LEU A 15 -6.74 -17.59 11.21
C LEU A 15 -5.54 -16.94 10.52
N GLU A 16 -4.64 -17.74 9.93
CA GLU A 16 -3.49 -17.23 9.19
C GLU A 16 -3.93 -16.34 8.01
N LEU A 17 -4.92 -16.78 7.23
CA LEU A 17 -5.45 -16.00 6.11
C LEU A 17 -6.06 -14.67 6.58
N ALA A 18 -6.87 -14.69 7.63
CA ALA A 18 -7.47 -13.48 8.21
C ALA A 18 -6.39 -12.51 8.72
N LEU A 19 -5.35 -13.02 9.37
CA LEU A 19 -4.22 -12.21 9.83
C LEU A 19 -3.49 -11.56 8.66
N VAL A 20 -3.21 -12.29 7.58
CA VAL A 20 -2.56 -11.72 6.38
C VAL A 20 -3.44 -10.64 5.76
N GLN A 21 -4.76 -10.84 5.68
CA GLN A 21 -5.70 -9.84 5.17
C GLN A 21 -5.67 -8.57 6.03
N ILE A 22 -5.77 -8.70 7.36
CA ILE A 22 -5.72 -7.56 8.28
C ILE A 22 -4.38 -6.82 8.16
N VAL A 23 -3.27 -7.55 8.19
CA VAL A 23 -1.92 -6.96 8.07
C VAL A 23 -1.76 -6.25 6.72
N SER A 24 -2.27 -6.81 5.63
CA SER A 24 -2.22 -6.18 4.31
C SER A 24 -2.99 -4.86 4.27
N LEU A 25 -4.21 -4.82 4.82
CA LEU A 25 -5.02 -3.60 4.89
C LEU A 25 -4.36 -2.54 5.78
N VAL A 26 -3.81 -2.94 6.92
CA VAL A 26 -3.07 -2.04 7.81
C VAL A 26 -1.85 -1.47 7.09
N ALA A 27 -1.09 -2.29 6.36
CA ALA A 27 0.06 -1.84 5.60
C ALA A 27 -0.31 -0.83 4.49
N VAL A 28 -1.39 -1.09 3.75
CA VAL A 28 -1.94 -0.15 2.76
C VAL A 28 -2.36 1.16 3.42
N GLY A 29 -3.10 1.10 4.54
CA GLY A 29 -3.56 2.26 5.29
C GLY A 29 -2.40 3.11 5.82
N LEU A 30 -1.40 2.48 6.43
CA LEU A 30 -0.18 3.17 6.89
C LEU A 30 0.57 3.82 5.73
N TYR A 31 0.61 3.18 4.56
CA TYR A 31 1.24 3.77 3.37
C TYR A 31 0.46 4.98 2.85
N ALA A 32 -0.87 4.96 2.90
CA ALA A 32 -1.70 6.13 2.61
C ALA A 32 -1.42 7.28 3.59
N VAL A 33 -1.36 7.00 4.90
CA VAL A 33 -1.02 7.99 5.94
C VAL A 33 0.38 8.57 5.71
N ALA A 34 1.37 7.74 5.35
CA ALA A 34 2.72 8.22 5.04
C ALA A 34 2.75 9.18 3.84
N ASN A 35 1.87 8.99 2.85
CA ASN A 35 1.71 9.94 1.74
C ASN A 35 1.01 11.23 2.18
N PHE A 36 -0.01 11.13 3.04
CA PHE A 36 -0.68 12.30 3.61
C PHE A 36 0.30 13.19 4.41
N VAL A 37 1.16 12.58 5.25
CA VAL A 37 2.19 13.32 6.01
C VAL A 37 3.20 13.98 5.08
N GLN A 38 3.59 13.31 3.97
CA GLN A 38 4.44 13.93 2.96
C GLN A 38 3.77 15.14 2.30
N ALA A 39 2.48 15.04 1.96
CA ALA A 39 1.71 16.16 1.43
C ALA A 39 1.73 17.36 2.39
N TRP A 40 1.46 17.11 3.67
CA TRP A 40 1.51 18.14 4.71
C TRP A 40 2.89 18.81 4.81
N SER A 41 3.97 18.02 4.76
CA SER A 41 5.34 18.53 4.90
C SER A 41 5.77 19.45 3.74
N VAL A 42 5.22 19.26 2.55
CA VAL A 42 5.63 19.98 1.33
C VAL A 42 4.64 21.05 0.89
N VAL A 43 3.43 21.10 1.44
CA VAL A 43 2.35 22.03 1.02
C VAL A 43 2.78 23.50 1.02
N ARG A 44 3.56 23.92 2.02
CA ARG A 44 4.03 25.31 2.15
C ARG A 44 5.14 25.68 1.15
N ARG A 45 5.90 24.69 0.67
CA ARG A 45 7.08 24.92 -0.19
C ARG A 45 6.75 24.73 -1.66
N LYS A 46 6.00 23.66 -1.98
CA LYS A 46 5.63 23.26 -3.34
C LYS A 46 4.23 22.62 -3.32
N PRO A 47 3.16 23.44 -3.43
CA PRO A 47 1.78 22.95 -3.26
C PRO A 47 1.39 21.90 -4.32
N ILE A 48 1.92 22.00 -5.53
CA ILE A 48 1.70 20.99 -6.59
C ILE A 48 2.14 19.59 -6.13
N MET A 49 3.28 19.48 -5.44
CA MET A 49 3.73 18.18 -4.91
C MET A 49 2.84 17.67 -3.78
N ALA A 50 2.29 18.57 -2.96
CA ALA A 50 1.33 18.19 -1.93
C ALA A 50 0.06 17.60 -2.53
N VAL A 51 -0.43 18.16 -3.65
CA VAL A 51 -1.57 17.60 -4.39
C VAL A 51 -1.25 16.20 -4.90
N VAL A 52 -0.06 15.97 -5.48
CA VAL A 52 0.35 14.63 -5.95
C VAL A 52 0.34 13.60 -4.82
N PHE A 53 0.93 13.94 -3.66
CA PHE A 53 0.93 13.05 -2.50
C PHE A 53 -0.46 12.84 -1.91
N MET A 54 -1.30 13.87 -1.89
CA MET A 54 -2.67 13.78 -1.41
C MET A 54 -3.53 12.89 -2.30
N ILE A 55 -3.45 13.07 -3.63
CA ILE A 55 -4.14 12.21 -4.60
C ILE A 55 -3.68 10.76 -4.42
N SER A 56 -2.37 10.53 -4.29
CA SER A 56 -1.83 9.19 -4.03
C SER A 56 -2.42 8.58 -2.75
N ALA A 57 -2.42 9.34 -1.65
CA ALA A 57 -2.96 8.90 -0.37
C ALA A 57 -4.45 8.55 -0.46
N VAL A 58 -5.24 9.35 -1.17
CA VAL A 58 -6.67 9.11 -1.37
C VAL A 58 -6.89 7.84 -2.19
N ILE A 59 -6.19 7.67 -3.32
CA ILE A 59 -6.33 6.47 -4.16
C ILE A 59 -5.98 5.21 -3.36
N ILE A 60 -4.89 5.23 -2.59
CA ILE A 60 -4.46 4.10 -1.75
C ILE A 60 -5.44 3.86 -0.60
N GLY A 61 -5.98 4.91 0.02
CA GLY A 61 -6.98 4.77 1.08
C GLY A 61 -8.30 4.20 0.57
N VAL A 62 -8.79 4.70 -0.57
CA VAL A 62 -10.00 4.19 -1.22
C VAL A 62 -9.81 2.75 -1.67
N SER A 63 -8.64 2.39 -2.22
CA SER A 63 -8.37 1.01 -2.61
C SER A 63 -8.39 0.08 -1.40
N SER A 64 -7.83 0.48 -0.25
CA SER A 64 -7.89 -0.28 1.00
C SER A 64 -9.32 -0.63 1.40
N VAL A 65 -10.25 0.33 1.32
CA VAL A 65 -11.66 0.09 1.64
C VAL A 65 -12.33 -0.76 0.55
N ALA A 66 -12.04 -0.48 -0.73
CA ALA A 66 -12.60 -1.22 -1.85
C ALA A 66 -12.20 -2.70 -1.83
N PHE A 67 -11.03 -3.06 -1.31
CA PHE A 67 -10.59 -4.45 -1.17
C PHE A 67 -11.53 -5.30 -0.31
N ILE A 68 -12.21 -4.69 0.67
CA ILE A 68 -13.17 -5.40 1.54
C ILE A 68 -14.41 -5.87 0.74
N TYR A 69 -14.79 -5.15 -0.31
CA TYR A 69 -16.03 -5.38 -1.05
C TYR A 69 -15.82 -5.99 -2.44
N SER A 70 -14.80 -5.53 -3.17
CA SER A 70 -14.53 -5.95 -4.55
C SER A 70 -13.01 -5.96 -4.83
N PRO A 71 -12.33 -7.05 -4.46
CA PRO A 71 -10.88 -7.16 -4.61
C PRO A 71 -10.41 -7.03 -6.08
N GLY A 72 -11.21 -7.52 -7.03
CA GLY A 72 -10.90 -7.46 -8.46
C GLY A 72 -10.78 -6.03 -9.00
N ILE A 73 -11.65 -5.11 -8.56
CA ILE A 73 -11.61 -3.69 -8.95
C ILE A 73 -10.57 -2.92 -8.12
N ALA A 74 -10.40 -3.30 -6.85
CA ALA A 74 -9.48 -2.63 -5.94
C ALA A 74 -8.00 -2.82 -6.33
N ARG A 75 -7.64 -3.96 -6.94
CA ARG A 75 -6.27 -4.28 -7.37
C ARG A 75 -5.67 -3.26 -8.34
N PRO A 76 -6.27 -2.97 -9.51
CA PRO A 76 -5.71 -1.95 -10.41
C PRO A 76 -5.64 -0.58 -9.74
N LEU A 77 -6.65 -0.22 -8.93
CA LEU A 77 -6.67 1.06 -8.21
C LEU A 77 -5.48 1.19 -7.24
N LEU A 78 -5.18 0.12 -6.50
CA LEU A 78 -4.01 0.08 -5.63
C LEU A 78 -2.70 0.18 -6.42
N VAL A 79 -2.55 -0.57 -7.52
CA VAL A 79 -1.34 -0.51 -8.37
C VAL A 79 -1.10 0.92 -8.85
N PHE A 80 -2.14 1.59 -9.35
CA PHE A 80 -2.06 2.99 -9.73
C PHE A 80 -1.64 3.88 -8.55
N GLY A 81 -2.27 3.72 -7.39
CA GLY A 81 -1.92 4.48 -6.19
C GLY A 81 -0.47 4.30 -5.74
N LEU A 82 0.03 3.06 -5.75
CA LEU A 82 1.40 2.71 -5.36
C LEU A 82 2.45 3.27 -6.34
N ILE A 83 2.18 3.18 -7.64
CA ILE A 83 3.05 3.77 -8.69
C ILE A 83 3.06 5.28 -8.54
N PHE A 84 1.89 5.90 -8.45
CA PHE A 84 1.76 7.36 -8.35
C PHE A 84 2.43 7.90 -7.09
N ALA A 85 2.28 7.21 -5.96
CA ALA A 85 3.00 7.50 -4.74
C ALA A 85 4.52 7.46 -4.97
N SER A 86 5.04 6.37 -5.53
CA SER A 86 6.47 6.16 -5.76
C SER A 86 7.08 7.22 -6.69
N LEU A 87 6.41 7.50 -7.81
CA LEU A 87 6.79 8.57 -8.74
C LEU A 87 6.72 9.94 -8.09
N GLY A 88 5.67 10.22 -7.31
CA GLY A 88 5.55 11.47 -6.54
C GLY A 88 6.73 11.69 -5.58
N GLY A 89 7.28 10.62 -5.02
CA GLY A 89 8.50 10.69 -4.20
C GLY A 89 9.72 11.07 -5.00
N LEU A 90 9.91 10.45 -6.17
CA LEU A 90 11.03 10.75 -7.06
C LEU A 90 10.96 12.20 -7.55
N LEU A 91 9.79 12.64 -7.99
CA LEU A 91 9.53 14.01 -8.40
C LEU A 91 9.76 14.99 -7.24
N ASN A 92 9.36 14.65 -6.02
CA ASN A 92 9.61 15.48 -4.85
C ASN A 92 11.11 15.64 -4.56
N ALA A 93 11.88 14.55 -4.64
CA ALA A 93 13.33 14.59 -4.44
C ALA A 93 14.03 15.43 -5.53
N TRP A 94 13.56 15.34 -6.76
CA TRP A 94 14.10 16.11 -7.88
C TRP A 94 13.75 17.60 -7.81
N ILE A 95 12.47 17.92 -7.57
CA ILE A 95 11.94 19.30 -7.64
C ILE A 95 12.15 20.07 -6.34
N VAL A 96 12.00 19.42 -5.18
CA VAL A 96 11.98 20.11 -3.87
C VAL A 96 13.34 20.05 -3.19
N LEU A 97 14.01 18.88 -3.25
CA LEU A 97 15.31 18.68 -2.59
C LEU A 97 16.50 18.92 -3.53
N GLY A 98 16.29 18.92 -4.86
CA GLY A 98 17.35 19.08 -5.86
C GLY A 98 18.37 17.93 -5.88
N LYS A 99 18.16 16.86 -5.10
CA LYS A 99 19.06 15.71 -5.00
C LYS A 99 18.26 14.43 -4.89
N VAL A 100 18.41 13.57 -5.89
CA VAL A 100 17.80 12.24 -5.91
C VAL A 100 18.76 11.26 -5.24
N ILE A 101 18.33 10.70 -4.10
CA ILE A 101 19.05 9.61 -3.44
C ILE A 101 18.36 8.31 -3.85
N LEU A 102 18.86 7.67 -4.90
CA LEU A 102 18.22 6.52 -5.54
C LEU A 102 17.85 5.41 -4.54
N TRP A 103 18.72 5.13 -3.56
CA TRP A 103 18.48 4.15 -2.51
C TRP A 103 17.16 4.38 -1.75
N ARG A 104 16.79 5.64 -1.45
CA ARG A 104 15.52 5.95 -0.76
C ARG A 104 14.31 5.62 -1.63
N HIS A 105 14.41 5.81 -2.93
CA HIS A 105 13.35 5.50 -3.88
C HIS A 105 13.22 3.99 -4.11
N LEU A 106 14.35 3.27 -4.12
CA LEU A 106 14.36 1.80 -4.18
C LEU A 106 13.70 1.19 -2.93
N VAL A 107 14.03 1.69 -1.73
CA VAL A 107 13.38 1.24 -0.48
C VAL A 107 11.87 1.51 -0.51
N ARG A 108 11.45 2.67 -1.04
CA ARG A 108 10.02 2.97 -1.16
C ARG A 108 9.33 2.05 -2.17
N ALA A 109 9.96 1.80 -3.31
CA ALA A 109 9.44 0.88 -4.32
C ALA A 109 9.36 -0.55 -3.79
N SER A 110 10.35 -0.99 -3.00
CA SER A 110 10.30 -2.31 -2.36
C SER A 110 9.20 -2.41 -1.31
N ILE A 111 8.95 -1.36 -0.52
CA ILE A 111 7.80 -1.32 0.40
C ILE A 111 6.48 -1.42 -0.37
N ALA A 112 6.33 -0.65 -1.46
CA ALA A 112 5.15 -0.72 -2.32
C ALA A 112 4.97 -2.12 -2.92
N LEU A 113 6.05 -2.77 -3.35
CA LEU A 113 6.04 -4.13 -3.86
C LEU A 113 5.61 -5.14 -2.79
N VAL A 114 6.15 -5.04 -1.57
CA VAL A 114 5.77 -5.90 -0.44
C VAL A 114 4.30 -5.75 -0.12
N ILE A 115 3.76 -4.52 -0.09
CA ILE A 115 2.34 -4.27 0.11
C ILE A 115 1.50 -4.95 -0.99
N TYR A 116 1.90 -4.80 -2.25
CA TYR A 116 1.21 -5.40 -3.39
C TYR A 116 1.23 -6.94 -3.32
N VAL A 117 2.35 -7.53 -2.96
CA VAL A 117 2.49 -8.98 -2.77
C VAL A 117 1.57 -9.46 -1.64
N LEU A 118 1.67 -8.84 -0.46
CA LEU A 118 0.85 -9.20 0.70
C LEU A 118 -0.65 -9.19 0.38
N ILE A 119 -1.12 -8.14 -0.30
CA ILE A 119 -2.55 -8.05 -0.61
C ILE A 119 -2.98 -8.99 -1.72
N THR A 120 -2.12 -9.26 -2.72
CA THR A 120 -2.44 -10.18 -3.81
C THR A 120 -2.62 -11.60 -3.28
N PHE A 121 -1.67 -12.07 -2.47
CA PHE A 121 -1.71 -13.42 -1.90
C PHE A 121 -2.73 -13.57 -0.77
N GLY A 122 -2.87 -12.56 0.11
CA GLY A 122 -3.82 -12.60 1.23
C GLY A 122 -5.29 -12.64 0.79
N TRP A 123 -5.59 -12.15 -0.40
CA TRP A 123 -6.95 -12.06 -0.92
C TRP A 123 -7.25 -13.07 -2.03
N GLY A 124 -6.32 -14.01 -2.29
CA GLY A 124 -6.50 -15.07 -3.28
C GLY A 124 -6.73 -14.57 -4.71
N ILE A 125 -6.21 -13.38 -5.03
CA ILE A 125 -6.43 -12.75 -6.33
C ILE A 125 -5.32 -13.21 -7.28
N ASN A 126 -5.56 -14.33 -7.96
CA ASN A 126 -4.72 -14.79 -9.07
C ASN A 126 -5.02 -13.98 -10.33
#